data_AF-A0A957R9M1-F1
#
_entry.id   AF-A0A957R9M1-F1
#
_cell.length_a   1.000
_cell.length_b   1.000
_cell.length_c   1.000
_cell.angle_alpha   90.00
_cell.angle_beta   90.00
_cell.angle_gamma   90.00
#
_symmetry.space_group_name_H-M   'P 1'
#
loop_
_entity.id
_entity.type
_entity.pdbx_description
1 polymer ?
#
loop_
_entity_poly.entity_id
_entity_poly.type
_entity_poly.pdbx_seq_one_letter_code
_entity_poly.pdbx_strand_id
1 'polypeptide(L)'
;MSSNHALHRTVLFALVLGALVATTGVHSAQASAPCDPPNVISQEVCDMDSFYGSPPRQLPVGWNAFVHSGDPNFYQDQHTFFGGSNLTIASTNPFKAGIYTQVGVTPGAGYRASISWGAPNVPDLFGRQLGIDPTGGTDPTAATVIWGPMHWGEGRILNYPPPDVNIDVRARALGETITVFFLTDHPSTAADDLILIDVIALYPDESAPAVELPPTATPEPAAEAEVAAASEAVVEVAAAQPETQALPVVDPPAATATPTETPTATPTATATATPTAKPSPTPTDTPTPLPTAT
;
A
#
# COMPACT_ATOMS: atom_id res chain seq x y z
N MET A 1 -50.63 -21.16 -64.93
CA MET A 1 -49.83 -19.91 -64.90
C MET A 1 -50.38 -19.05 -63.77
N SER A 2 -49.47 -18.46 -62.97
CA SER A 2 -49.74 -17.61 -61.81
C SER A 2 -50.05 -18.35 -60.50
N SER A 3 -49.02 -18.56 -59.68
CA SER A 3 -49.03 -18.28 -58.24
C SER A 3 -47.71 -18.80 -57.66
N ASN A 4 -46.68 -17.95 -57.54
CA ASN A 4 -45.42 -18.29 -56.84
C ASN A 4 -44.57 -17.04 -56.48
N HIS A 5 -45.19 -15.94 -56.04
CA HIS A 5 -44.43 -14.75 -55.61
C HIS A 5 -44.79 -14.18 -54.24
N ALA A 6 -45.72 -14.79 -53.49
CA ALA A 6 -46.18 -14.20 -52.23
C ALA A 6 -45.50 -14.75 -50.96
N LEU A 7 -44.82 -15.91 -50.99
CA LEU A 7 -44.39 -16.58 -49.75
C LEU A 7 -42.94 -16.31 -49.31
N HIS A 8 -42.09 -15.67 -50.12
CA HIS A 8 -40.68 -15.47 -49.77
C HIS A 8 -40.32 -14.11 -49.18
N ARG A 9 -41.26 -13.15 -49.14
CA ARG A 9 -40.97 -11.82 -48.61
C ARG A 9 -41.26 -11.65 -47.11
N THR A 10 -42.06 -12.53 -46.50
CA THR A 10 -42.47 -12.37 -45.10
C THR A 10 -41.54 -13.08 -44.11
N VAL A 11 -40.79 -14.10 -44.55
CA VAL A 11 -39.89 -14.85 -43.65
C VAL A 11 -38.50 -14.17 -43.52
N LEU A 12 -38.05 -13.42 -44.51
CA LEU A 12 -36.76 -12.72 -44.42
C LEU A 12 -36.77 -11.48 -43.51
N PHE A 13 -37.92 -10.85 -43.29
CA PHE A 13 -37.99 -9.66 -42.42
C PHE A 13 -37.99 -10.00 -40.91
N ALA A 14 -38.45 -11.19 -40.52
CA ALA A 14 -38.42 -11.63 -39.13
C ALA A 14 -37.02 -12.08 -38.67
N LEU A 15 -36.19 -12.60 -39.58
CA LEU A 15 -34.82 -13.03 -39.28
C LEU A 15 -33.81 -11.87 -39.23
N VAL A 16 -34.06 -10.77 -39.96
CA VAL A 16 -33.17 -9.59 -39.93
C VAL A 16 -33.46 -8.69 -38.71
N LEU A 17 -34.69 -8.67 -38.20
CA LEU A 17 -35.00 -7.91 -36.96
C LEU A 17 -34.67 -8.68 -35.68
N GLY A 18 -34.66 -10.02 -35.71
CA GLY A 18 -34.22 -10.87 -34.60
C GLY A 18 -32.69 -10.98 -34.46
N ALA A 19 -31.93 -10.78 -35.55
CA ALA A 19 -30.47 -10.84 -35.53
C ALA A 19 -29.79 -9.50 -35.19
N LEU A 20 -30.53 -8.38 -35.15
CA LEU A 20 -29.96 -7.06 -34.84
C LEU A 20 -30.11 -6.65 -33.37
N VAL A 21 -30.77 -7.45 -32.53
CA VAL A 21 -30.95 -7.19 -31.08
C VAL A 21 -29.92 -7.95 -30.22
N ALA A 22 -29.06 -8.78 -30.83
CA ALA A 22 -28.16 -9.68 -30.11
C ALA A 22 -26.71 -9.20 -29.95
N THR A 23 -26.32 -8.01 -30.41
CA THR A 23 -24.90 -7.59 -30.38
C THR A 23 -24.61 -6.20 -29.83
N THR A 24 -25.60 -5.48 -29.32
CA THR A 24 -25.33 -4.33 -28.44
C THR A 24 -25.55 -4.76 -27.00
N GLY A 25 -24.72 -5.70 -26.55
CA GLY A 25 -24.40 -5.79 -25.14
C GLY A 25 -23.74 -4.46 -24.78
N VAL A 26 -24.55 -3.49 -24.36
CA VAL A 26 -24.08 -2.38 -23.55
C VAL A 26 -23.53 -3.07 -22.33
N HIS A 27 -22.23 -3.38 -22.36
CA HIS A 27 -21.51 -3.71 -21.16
C HIS A 27 -21.61 -2.41 -20.38
N SER A 28 -22.50 -2.40 -19.38
CA SER A 28 -22.43 -1.42 -18.32
C SER A 28 -20.96 -1.38 -17.95
N ALA A 29 -20.29 -0.25 -18.17
CA ALA A 29 -18.95 -0.04 -17.66
C ALA A 29 -19.08 -0.30 -16.16
N GLN A 30 -18.60 -1.46 -15.72
CA GLN A 30 -18.69 -1.81 -14.32
C GLN A 30 -17.73 -0.90 -13.59
N ALA A 31 -18.12 -0.51 -12.37
CA ALA A 31 -17.29 0.19 -11.39
C ALA A 31 -15.83 -0.30 -11.41
N SER A 32 -15.66 -1.61 -11.53
CA SER A 32 -14.41 -2.34 -11.40
C SER A 32 -13.59 -2.49 -12.69
N ALA A 33 -13.95 -1.85 -13.80
CA ALA A 33 -13.22 -2.05 -15.07
C ALA A 33 -11.69 -1.83 -14.94
N PRO A 34 -11.19 -0.89 -14.11
CA PRO A 34 -9.75 -0.78 -13.86
C PRO A 34 -9.20 -1.89 -12.94
N CYS A 35 -10.03 -2.48 -12.07
CA CYS A 35 -9.64 -3.59 -11.19
C CYS A 35 -9.69 -4.97 -11.86
N ASP A 36 -10.29 -5.08 -13.04
CA ASP A 36 -10.31 -6.30 -13.85
C ASP A 36 -8.88 -6.74 -14.28
N PRO A 37 -8.70 -8.02 -14.65
CA PRO A 37 -7.45 -8.48 -15.24
C PRO A 37 -7.01 -7.59 -16.42
N PRO A 38 -5.71 -7.24 -16.54
CA PRO A 38 -4.56 -7.95 -15.96
C PRO A 38 -4.07 -7.38 -14.62
N ASN A 39 -4.91 -6.69 -13.85
CA ASN A 39 -4.56 -6.28 -12.48
C ASN A 39 -4.17 -7.50 -11.63
N VAL A 40 -3.06 -7.40 -10.89
CA VAL A 40 -2.58 -8.45 -9.97
C VAL A 40 -2.97 -8.21 -8.51
N ILE A 41 -3.48 -7.01 -8.17
CA ILE A 41 -4.21 -6.80 -6.92
C ILE A 41 -5.57 -7.48 -7.06
N SER A 42 -6.00 -8.26 -6.06
CA SER A 42 -7.32 -8.89 -6.12
C SER A 42 -8.42 -7.84 -6.18
N GLN A 43 -9.52 -8.18 -6.84
CA GLN A 43 -10.63 -7.25 -7.03
C GLN A 43 -11.14 -6.65 -5.71
N GLU A 44 -11.32 -7.47 -4.66
CA GLU A 44 -11.75 -7.02 -3.33
C GLU A 44 -10.83 -5.95 -2.72
N VAL A 45 -9.51 -6.06 -2.96
CA VAL A 45 -8.53 -5.09 -2.45
C VAL A 45 -8.49 -3.85 -3.33
N CYS A 46 -8.65 -4.00 -4.64
CA CYS A 46 -8.59 -2.90 -5.61
C CYS A 46 -9.82 -1.98 -5.55
N ASP A 47 -11.02 -2.55 -5.50
CA ASP A 47 -12.30 -1.82 -5.51
C ASP A 47 -12.62 -1.13 -4.17
N MET A 48 -11.88 -1.43 -3.10
CA MET A 48 -12.08 -0.86 -1.76
C MET A 48 -13.53 -0.95 -1.23
N ASP A 49 -14.29 -1.95 -1.66
CA ASP A 49 -15.73 -2.06 -1.33
C ASP A 49 -16.03 -2.66 0.06
N SER A 50 -15.01 -3.26 0.68
CA SER A 50 -15.10 -3.87 2.01
C SER A 50 -14.15 -3.17 2.97
N PHE A 51 -14.59 -2.90 4.20
CA PHE A 51 -13.80 -2.23 5.23
C PHE A 51 -13.73 -3.03 6.52
N TYR A 52 -12.66 -2.81 7.29
CA TYR A 52 -12.50 -3.32 8.65
C TYR A 52 -12.17 -2.18 9.63
N GLY A 53 -12.38 -2.45 10.92
CA GLY A 53 -12.14 -1.47 11.98
C GLY A 53 -13.27 -0.45 12.11
N SER A 54 -12.97 0.67 12.78
CA SER A 54 -13.88 1.80 12.96
C SER A 54 -13.07 3.11 12.96
N PRO A 55 -13.70 4.26 12.65
CA PRO A 55 -13.04 5.55 12.74
C PRO A 55 -12.40 5.75 14.13
N PRO A 56 -11.20 6.38 14.21
CA PRO A 56 -10.49 7.08 13.14
C PRO A 56 -9.59 6.18 12.26
N ARG A 57 -9.64 4.85 12.41
CA ARG A 57 -8.81 3.88 11.69
C ARG A 57 -9.65 2.77 11.06
N GLN A 58 -10.65 3.16 10.27
CA GLN A 58 -11.40 2.24 9.41
C GLN A 58 -10.75 2.23 8.03
N LEU A 59 -10.36 1.04 7.55
CA LEU A 59 -9.54 0.89 6.34
C LEU A 59 -10.15 -0.13 5.39
N PRO A 60 -9.92 -0.01 4.07
CA PRO A 60 -10.34 -1.01 3.12
C PRO A 60 -9.61 -2.33 3.39
N VAL A 61 -10.29 -3.46 3.17
CA VAL A 61 -9.70 -4.80 3.31
C VAL A 61 -8.47 -4.91 2.41
N GLY A 62 -7.37 -5.44 2.98
CA GLY A 62 -6.09 -5.60 2.28
C GLY A 62 -5.19 -4.36 2.28
N TRP A 63 -5.63 -3.24 2.87
CA TRP A 63 -4.84 -2.02 2.99
C TRP A 63 -4.46 -1.72 4.44
N ASN A 64 -3.26 -1.21 4.64
CA ASN A 64 -2.76 -0.72 5.92
C ASN A 64 -2.52 0.79 5.82
N ALA A 65 -2.71 1.53 6.92
CA ALA A 65 -2.40 2.95 6.97
C ALA A 65 -0.95 3.22 7.39
N PHE A 66 -0.42 4.36 6.95
CA PHE A 66 0.78 4.98 7.52
C PHE A 66 0.56 6.48 7.70
N VAL A 67 1.29 7.08 8.64
CA VAL A 67 1.23 8.52 8.92
C VAL A 67 2.64 9.03 9.12
N HIS A 68 3.06 10.01 8.30
CA HIS A 68 4.31 10.73 8.49
C HIS A 68 4.13 11.91 9.46
N SER A 69 3.00 12.61 9.37
CA SER A 69 2.68 13.73 10.24
C SER A 69 1.17 13.99 10.31
N GLY A 70 0.74 14.63 11.40
CA GLY A 70 -0.68 14.88 11.69
C GLY A 70 -1.39 13.66 12.28
N ASP A 71 -2.71 13.74 12.40
CA ASP A 71 -3.56 12.63 12.84
C ASP A 71 -4.90 12.67 12.07
N PRO A 72 -4.89 12.27 10.78
CA PRO A 72 -6.10 12.26 9.99
C PRO A 72 -6.98 11.05 10.34
N ASN A 73 -8.29 11.21 10.15
CA ASN A 73 -9.27 10.14 10.22
C ASN A 73 -9.29 9.36 8.91
N PHE A 74 -9.35 8.04 9.02
CA PHE A 74 -9.58 7.09 7.93
C PHE A 74 -10.95 6.46 8.14
N TYR A 75 -11.82 6.57 7.14
CA TYR A 75 -13.16 6.00 7.21
C TYR A 75 -13.74 5.68 5.84
N GLN A 76 -14.75 4.82 5.84
CA GLN A 76 -15.51 4.45 4.66
C GLN A 76 -16.50 5.55 4.28
N ASP A 77 -16.60 5.85 2.99
CA ASP A 77 -17.62 6.73 2.41
C ASP A 77 -18.14 6.16 1.07
N GLN A 78 -19.09 6.85 0.42
CA GLN A 78 -19.73 6.40 -0.82
C GLN A 78 -19.85 7.55 -1.85
N HIS A 79 -18.71 8.09 -2.27
CA HIS A 79 -18.59 9.25 -3.16
C HIS A 79 -17.65 9.03 -4.36
N THR A 80 -17.33 7.78 -4.68
CA THR A 80 -16.55 7.41 -5.88
C THR A 80 -17.38 7.50 -7.16
N PHE A 81 -16.72 7.82 -8.28
CA PHE A 81 -17.31 7.79 -9.62
C PHE A 81 -17.71 6.37 -10.05
N PHE A 82 -16.99 5.37 -9.56
CA PHE A 82 -17.15 3.98 -9.96
C PHE A 82 -18.40 3.34 -9.31
N GLY A 83 -18.92 3.94 -8.24
CA GLY A 83 -19.96 3.34 -7.40
C GLY A 83 -19.34 2.44 -6.34
N GLY A 84 -20.14 2.04 -5.35
CA GLY A 84 -19.61 1.31 -4.19
C GLY A 84 -19.06 2.23 -3.10
N SER A 85 -18.11 1.73 -2.34
CA SER A 85 -17.46 2.47 -1.24
C SER A 85 -16.11 3.04 -1.66
N ASN A 86 -15.62 4.03 -0.93
CA ASN A 86 -14.27 4.56 -1.09
C ASN A 86 -13.63 4.79 0.28
N LEU A 87 -12.30 4.87 0.33
CA LEU A 87 -11.62 5.38 1.51
C LEU A 87 -11.71 6.90 1.52
N THR A 88 -12.02 7.47 2.66
CA THR A 88 -11.87 8.91 2.93
C THR A 88 -10.78 9.12 3.97
N ILE A 89 -9.83 10.01 3.65
CA ILE A 89 -8.86 10.54 4.62
C ILE A 89 -9.20 12.00 4.87
N ALA A 90 -9.51 12.36 6.11
CA ALA A 90 -9.92 13.72 6.46
C ALA A 90 -9.22 14.25 7.72
N SER A 91 -8.98 15.55 7.76
CA SER A 91 -8.49 16.23 8.96
C SER A 91 -8.85 17.71 8.94
N THR A 92 -8.90 18.32 10.12
CA THR A 92 -8.98 19.77 10.30
C THR A 92 -7.60 20.42 10.47
N ASN A 93 -6.53 19.62 10.38
CA ASN A 93 -5.15 20.05 10.53
C ASN A 93 -4.30 19.53 9.35
N PRO A 94 -3.16 20.18 9.04
CA PRO A 94 -2.19 19.63 8.10
C PRO A 94 -1.78 18.20 8.46
N PHE A 95 -1.64 17.36 7.44
CA PHE A 95 -1.20 15.98 7.59
C PHE A 95 -0.46 15.47 6.37
N LYS A 96 0.33 14.42 6.57
CA LYS A 96 0.94 13.65 5.50
C LYS A 96 0.83 12.19 5.86
N ALA A 97 0.05 11.46 5.09
CA ALA A 97 -0.37 10.10 5.43
C ALA A 97 -0.76 9.34 4.17
N GLY A 98 -1.07 8.06 4.32
CA GLY A 98 -1.45 7.25 3.19
C GLY A 98 -1.83 5.83 3.58
N ILE A 99 -1.93 4.99 2.55
CA ILE A 99 -2.19 3.57 2.68
C ILE A 99 -1.21 2.75 1.84
N TYR A 100 -1.00 1.50 2.22
CA TYR A 100 -0.22 0.56 1.45
C TYR A 100 -0.82 -0.85 1.43
N THR A 101 -0.48 -1.61 0.40
CA THR A 101 -0.78 -3.04 0.31
C THR A 101 0.42 -3.79 -0.25
N GLN A 102 0.58 -5.05 0.14
CA GLN A 102 1.63 -5.94 -0.38
C GLN A 102 1.01 -6.94 -1.36
N VAL A 103 1.66 -7.13 -2.49
CA VAL A 103 1.14 -7.95 -3.60
C VAL A 103 2.17 -8.99 -4.00
N GLY A 104 1.73 -10.23 -4.15
CA GLY A 104 2.56 -11.30 -4.71
C GLY A 104 2.85 -11.07 -6.18
N VAL A 105 4.13 -11.17 -6.56
CA VAL A 105 4.64 -10.85 -7.89
C VAL A 105 5.71 -11.84 -8.34
N THR A 106 6.10 -11.77 -9.60
CA THR A 106 7.23 -12.54 -10.15
C THR A 106 8.52 -11.73 -10.02
N PRO A 107 9.56 -12.23 -9.34
CA PRO A 107 10.86 -11.57 -9.28
C PRO A 107 11.40 -11.25 -10.67
N GLY A 108 11.90 -10.03 -10.85
CA GLY A 108 12.44 -9.55 -12.11
C GLY A 108 11.39 -9.13 -13.15
N ALA A 109 10.09 -9.32 -12.93
CA ALA A 109 9.03 -8.81 -13.81
C ALA A 109 8.77 -7.32 -13.56
N GLY A 110 8.37 -6.61 -14.62
CA GLY A 110 8.02 -5.19 -14.54
C GLY A 110 6.57 -4.98 -14.13
N TYR A 111 6.30 -3.95 -13.33
CA TYR A 111 4.96 -3.59 -12.87
C TYR A 111 4.72 -2.09 -12.92
N ARG A 112 3.45 -1.71 -13.07
CA ARG A 112 2.94 -0.34 -13.02
C ARG A 112 1.79 -0.24 -12.02
N ALA A 113 1.96 0.57 -10.97
CA ALA A 113 0.86 0.97 -10.10
C ALA A 113 0.11 2.14 -10.73
N SER A 114 -1.21 2.11 -10.64
CA SER A 114 -2.13 3.10 -11.20
C SER A 114 -3.28 3.32 -10.23
N ILE A 115 -3.82 4.54 -10.21
CA ILE A 115 -4.98 4.90 -9.40
C ILE A 115 -6.00 5.62 -10.26
N SER A 116 -7.27 5.20 -10.15
CA SER A 116 -8.34 5.84 -10.92
C SER A 116 -9.05 6.93 -10.14
N TRP A 117 -9.10 6.93 -8.81
CA TRP A 117 -9.79 7.96 -8.04
C TRP A 117 -8.95 8.47 -6.87
N GLY A 118 -8.58 9.75 -6.92
CA GLY A 118 -7.93 10.48 -5.82
C GLY A 118 -8.48 11.90 -5.78
N ALA A 119 -9.68 12.04 -5.22
CA ALA A 119 -10.53 13.21 -5.32
C ALA A 119 -10.57 14.02 -4.02
N PRO A 120 -9.70 15.03 -3.87
CA PRO A 120 -9.78 15.99 -2.78
C PRO A 120 -10.97 16.93 -2.95
N ASN A 121 -11.48 17.48 -1.85
CA ASN A 121 -12.48 18.54 -1.87
C ASN A 121 -11.86 19.93 -2.13
N VAL A 122 -10.58 20.13 -1.79
CA VAL A 122 -9.82 21.35 -2.07
C VAL A 122 -8.52 20.98 -2.84
N PRO A 123 -8.58 20.80 -4.17
CA PRO A 123 -7.53 20.10 -4.91
C PRO A 123 -6.13 20.70 -4.86
N ASP A 124 -6.03 22.02 -4.73
CA ASP A 124 -4.75 22.71 -4.61
C ASP A 124 -4.03 22.46 -3.27
N LEU A 125 -4.74 21.92 -2.27
CA LEU A 125 -4.19 21.63 -0.95
C LEU A 125 -3.81 20.17 -0.74
N PHE A 126 -4.00 19.31 -1.74
CA PHE A 126 -3.75 17.87 -1.64
C PHE A 126 -2.81 17.39 -2.73
N GLY A 127 -1.56 17.16 -2.35
CA GLY A 127 -0.59 16.44 -3.14
C GLY A 127 -0.96 14.95 -3.13
N ARG A 128 -1.02 14.32 -4.31
CA ARG A 128 -1.31 12.88 -4.46
C ARG A 128 -0.17 12.19 -5.18
N GLN A 129 0.26 11.04 -4.65
CA GLN A 129 1.40 10.32 -5.18
C GLN A 129 1.22 8.80 -5.00
N LEU A 130 1.62 8.03 -6.01
CA LEU A 130 1.80 6.59 -5.90
C LEU A 130 3.27 6.24 -5.68
N GLY A 131 3.51 5.17 -4.94
CA GLY A 131 4.84 4.60 -4.73
C GLY A 131 4.85 3.09 -4.90
N ILE A 132 6.00 2.54 -5.30
CA ILE A 132 6.27 1.10 -5.28
C ILE A 132 7.57 0.87 -4.52
N ASP A 133 7.55 0.01 -3.49
CA ASP A 133 8.76 -0.63 -3.00
C ASP A 133 8.94 -1.98 -3.72
N PRO A 134 9.94 -2.12 -4.62
CA PRO A 134 10.18 -3.35 -5.36
C PRO A 134 10.74 -4.48 -4.48
N THR A 135 11.20 -4.19 -3.27
CA THR A 135 11.68 -5.17 -2.29
C THR A 135 10.56 -5.74 -1.41
N GLY A 136 9.37 -5.14 -1.47
CA GLY A 136 8.25 -5.49 -0.59
C GLY A 136 8.34 -4.90 0.82
N GLY A 137 9.27 -3.97 1.07
CA GLY A 137 9.32 -3.21 2.33
C GLY A 137 8.04 -2.39 2.56
N THR A 138 7.66 -2.21 3.83
CA THR A 138 6.44 -1.48 4.21
C THR A 138 6.71 -0.10 4.82
N ASP A 139 7.98 0.29 4.92
CA ASP A 139 8.37 1.62 5.38
C ASP A 139 8.25 2.64 4.22
N PRO A 140 7.27 3.55 4.25
CA PRO A 140 7.08 4.55 3.20
C PRO A 140 8.23 5.56 3.11
N THR A 141 9.13 5.63 4.10
CA THR A 141 10.34 6.47 4.06
C THR A 141 11.57 5.76 3.53
N ALA A 142 11.49 4.46 3.24
CA ALA A 142 12.63 3.70 2.78
C ALA A 142 13.14 4.23 1.43
N ALA A 143 14.47 4.29 1.28
CA ALA A 143 15.12 4.72 0.05
C ALA A 143 14.86 3.77 -1.15
N THR A 144 14.33 2.58 -0.87
CA THR A 144 13.89 1.60 -1.86
C THR A 144 12.56 1.97 -2.51
N VAL A 145 11.75 2.85 -1.90
CA VAL A 145 10.47 3.26 -2.47
C VAL A 145 10.70 4.16 -3.68
N ILE A 146 10.23 3.70 -4.84
CA ILE A 146 10.19 4.47 -6.08
C ILE A 146 8.86 5.22 -6.10
N TRP A 147 8.92 6.53 -5.93
CA TRP A 147 7.74 7.40 -5.98
C TRP A 147 7.49 7.91 -7.40
N GLY A 148 6.22 7.89 -7.83
CA GLY A 148 5.75 8.53 -9.05
C GLY A 148 5.70 10.06 -8.93
N PRO A 149 5.20 10.77 -9.95
CA PRO A 149 5.05 12.21 -9.84
C PRO A 149 3.99 12.57 -8.78
N MET A 150 4.26 13.61 -8.01
CA MET A 150 3.28 14.20 -7.11
C MET A 150 2.37 15.14 -7.91
N HIS A 151 1.06 14.95 -7.81
CA HIS A 151 0.07 15.82 -8.46
C HIS A 151 -0.63 16.75 -7.46
N TRP A 152 -0.65 18.04 -7.80
CA TRP A 152 -1.35 19.11 -7.07
C TRP A 152 -2.36 19.79 -8.01
N GLY A 153 -3.53 20.14 -7.50
CA GLY A 153 -4.57 20.85 -8.25
C GLY A 153 -5.63 19.94 -8.86
N GLU A 154 -6.34 20.46 -9.85
CA GLU A 154 -7.53 19.79 -10.40
C GLU A 154 -7.28 18.38 -10.95
N GLY A 155 -8.35 17.59 -10.99
CA GLY A 155 -8.32 16.22 -11.50
C GLY A 155 -8.61 15.20 -10.39
N ARG A 156 -9.69 14.44 -10.57
CA ARG A 156 -10.09 13.35 -9.66
C ARG A 156 -9.63 11.99 -10.15
N ILE A 157 -9.56 11.85 -11.47
CA ILE A 157 -9.03 10.68 -12.16
C ILE A 157 -7.58 10.96 -12.50
N LEU A 158 -6.68 10.07 -12.08
CA LEU A 158 -5.24 10.34 -12.01
C LEU A 158 -4.40 9.37 -12.86
N ASN A 159 -5.04 8.65 -13.78
CA ASN A 159 -4.42 7.69 -14.68
C ASN A 159 -4.74 7.96 -16.16
N TYR A 160 -5.02 9.22 -16.52
CA TYR A 160 -5.21 9.57 -17.92
C TYR A 160 -3.88 9.53 -18.68
N PRO A 161 -3.86 9.16 -19.98
CA PRO A 161 -2.66 9.28 -20.78
C PRO A 161 -2.21 10.75 -20.89
N PRO A 162 -0.89 11.04 -20.95
CA PRO A 162 -0.41 12.38 -21.26
C PRO A 162 -1.08 12.96 -22.52
N PRO A 163 -1.43 14.26 -22.55
CA PRO A 163 -0.95 15.33 -21.66
C PRO A 163 -1.75 15.51 -20.35
N ASP A 164 -2.77 14.69 -20.10
CA ASP A 164 -3.60 14.78 -18.90
C ASP A 164 -2.87 14.23 -17.65
N VAL A 165 -3.51 14.35 -16.49
CA VAL A 165 -2.94 13.95 -15.20
C VAL A 165 -2.72 12.44 -15.15
N ASN A 166 -1.47 12.05 -14.93
CA ASN A 166 -1.04 10.68 -14.71
C ASN A 166 -0.04 10.63 -13.56
N ILE A 167 -0.35 9.87 -12.49
CA ILE A 167 0.57 9.62 -11.38
C ILE A 167 1.06 8.18 -11.29
N ASP A 168 0.89 7.40 -12.37
CA ASP A 168 1.36 6.03 -12.44
C ASP A 168 2.86 5.97 -12.15
N VAL A 169 3.28 4.90 -11.50
CA VAL A 169 4.68 4.62 -11.18
C VAL A 169 5.03 3.21 -11.60
N ARG A 170 6.25 3.02 -12.10
CA ARG A 170 6.74 1.74 -12.60
C ARG A 170 7.95 1.29 -11.81
N ALA A 171 8.02 0.00 -11.53
CA ALA A 171 9.18 -0.63 -10.90
C ALA A 171 9.27 -2.10 -11.32
N ARG A 172 10.49 -2.65 -11.29
CA ARG A 172 10.73 -4.07 -11.48
C ARG A 172 10.83 -4.75 -10.12
N ALA A 173 10.08 -5.83 -9.92
CA ALA A 173 10.10 -6.56 -8.67
C ALA A 173 11.50 -7.12 -8.38
N LEU A 174 12.00 -6.92 -7.16
CA LEU A 174 13.27 -7.48 -6.68
C LEU A 174 13.08 -8.75 -5.85
N GLY A 175 11.87 -8.97 -5.33
CA GLY A 175 11.46 -10.19 -4.64
C GLY A 175 10.15 -10.75 -5.18
N GLU A 176 9.57 -11.67 -4.43
CA GLU A 176 8.25 -12.27 -4.71
C GLU A 176 7.09 -11.39 -4.24
N THR A 177 7.39 -10.26 -3.61
CA THR A 177 6.43 -9.29 -3.10
C THR A 177 6.87 -7.88 -3.49
N ILE A 178 5.93 -7.04 -3.91
CA ILE A 178 6.12 -5.59 -3.89
C ILE A 178 5.12 -4.95 -2.93
N THR A 179 5.43 -3.75 -2.48
CA THR A 179 4.48 -2.89 -1.75
C THR A 179 4.04 -1.75 -2.64
N VAL A 180 2.73 -1.53 -2.76
CA VAL A 180 2.14 -0.37 -3.44
C VAL A 180 1.69 0.61 -2.37
N PHE A 181 2.08 1.87 -2.53
CA PHE A 181 1.72 2.98 -1.63
C PHE A 181 0.86 3.99 -2.37
N PHE A 182 -0.13 4.53 -1.67
CA PHE A 182 -0.72 5.82 -1.97
C PHE A 182 -0.38 6.78 -0.85
N LEU A 183 0.11 7.97 -1.21
CA LEU A 183 0.45 9.04 -0.28
C LEU A 183 -0.35 10.28 -0.63
N THR A 184 -0.85 10.95 0.41
CA THR A 184 -1.36 12.31 0.31
C THR A 184 -0.57 13.25 1.20
N ASP A 185 -0.21 14.41 0.65
CA ASP A 185 0.47 15.50 1.35
C ASP A 185 -0.47 16.71 1.44
N HIS A 186 -0.83 17.10 2.66
CA HIS A 186 -1.77 18.17 2.94
C HIS A 186 -1.15 19.18 3.93
N PRO A 187 -0.34 20.14 3.45
CA PRO A 187 0.47 21.00 4.31
C PRO A 187 -0.30 22.19 4.92
N SER A 188 -1.53 22.44 4.48
CA SER A 188 -2.34 23.60 4.89
C SER A 188 -3.83 23.30 4.78
N THR A 189 -4.64 23.82 5.68
CA THR A 189 -6.07 23.51 5.82
C THR A 189 -7.00 24.61 5.28
N ALA A 190 -8.17 24.22 4.77
CA ALA A 190 -9.33 25.06 4.48
C ALA A 190 -10.55 24.76 5.40
N ALA A 191 -10.30 24.17 6.58
CA ALA A 191 -11.22 23.74 7.64
C ALA A 191 -11.65 22.26 7.57
N ASP A 192 -12.49 21.87 6.60
CA ASP A 192 -13.04 20.50 6.49
C ASP A 192 -12.37 19.74 5.34
N ASP A 193 -11.05 19.53 5.43
CA ASP A 193 -10.26 18.99 4.31
C ASP A 193 -10.35 17.46 4.25
N LEU A 194 -10.68 16.95 3.07
CA LEU A 194 -10.75 15.51 2.81
C LEU A 194 -10.26 15.13 1.42
N ILE A 195 -9.82 13.88 1.30
CA ILE A 195 -9.56 13.21 0.03
C ILE A 195 -10.22 11.84 -0.01
N LEU A 196 -10.90 11.58 -1.13
CA LEU A 196 -11.53 10.31 -1.46
C LEU A 196 -10.57 9.49 -2.33
N ILE A 197 -10.34 8.23 -1.98
CA ILE A 197 -9.39 7.33 -2.62
C ILE A 197 -10.13 6.05 -3.00
N ASP A 198 -9.98 5.63 -4.25
CA ASP A 198 -10.58 4.41 -4.75
C ASP A 198 -9.84 3.88 -6.00
N VAL A 199 -9.99 2.57 -6.28
CA VAL A 199 -9.52 1.89 -7.48
C VAL A 199 -8.00 2.07 -7.70
N ILE A 200 -7.22 1.45 -6.82
CA ILE A 200 -5.75 1.35 -6.97
C ILE A 200 -5.40 -0.06 -7.49
N ALA A 201 -4.77 -0.09 -8.66
CA ALA A 201 -4.42 -1.31 -9.39
C ALA A 201 -2.92 -1.43 -9.60
N LEU A 202 -2.47 -2.66 -9.86
CA LEU A 202 -1.10 -2.99 -10.21
C LEU A 202 -1.12 -3.88 -11.45
N TYR A 203 -0.54 -3.42 -12.55
CA TYR A 203 -0.51 -4.15 -13.82
C TYR A 203 0.90 -4.62 -14.15
N PRO A 204 1.06 -5.81 -14.77
CA PRO A 204 2.30 -6.17 -15.43
C PRO A 204 2.67 -5.13 -16.49
N ASP A 205 3.91 -4.64 -16.46
CA ASP A 205 4.42 -3.64 -17.39
C ASP A 205 5.94 -3.81 -17.57
N GLU A 206 6.32 -4.52 -18.63
CA GLU A 206 7.73 -4.79 -18.93
C GLU A 206 8.53 -3.56 -19.36
N SER A 207 7.88 -2.41 -19.58
CA SER A 207 8.58 -1.13 -19.78
C SER A 207 9.17 -0.56 -18.48
N ALA A 208 8.89 -1.18 -17.33
CA ALA A 208 9.46 -0.78 -16.05
C ALA A 208 11.01 -0.83 -16.09
N PRO A 209 11.69 0.23 -15.63
CA PRO A 209 13.14 0.30 -15.66
C PRO A 209 13.76 -0.80 -14.79
N ALA A 210 14.97 -1.25 -15.16
CA ALA A 210 15.76 -2.09 -14.27
C ALA A 210 16.09 -1.29 -13.00
N VAL A 211 15.97 -1.92 -11.84
CA VAL A 211 16.33 -1.28 -10.57
C VAL A 211 17.84 -1.37 -10.40
N GLU A 212 18.52 -0.23 -10.50
CA GLU A 212 19.88 -0.09 -9.98
C GLU A 212 19.74 0.20 -8.48
N LEU A 213 19.90 -0.83 -7.65
CA LEU A 213 19.96 -0.62 -6.20
C LEU A 213 21.15 0.30 -5.90
N PRO A 214 21.00 1.28 -4.98
CA PRO A 214 22.15 2.01 -4.49
C PRO A 214 23.17 1.00 -3.95
N PRO A 215 24.49 1.21 -4.16
CA PRO A 215 25.48 0.24 -3.75
C PRO A 215 25.33 -0.06 -2.26
N THR A 216 25.10 -1.33 -1.93
CA THR A 216 25.21 -1.82 -0.55
C THR A 216 26.59 -1.41 -0.06
N ALA A 217 26.66 -0.64 1.03
CA ALA A 217 27.93 -0.28 1.64
C ALA A 217 28.74 -1.56 1.82
N THR A 218 29.89 -1.65 1.13
CA THR A 218 30.79 -2.78 1.28
C THR A 218 31.15 -2.86 2.75
N PRO A 219 30.96 -4.02 3.43
CA PRO A 219 31.29 -4.12 4.83
C PRO A 219 32.76 -3.71 5.01
N GLU A 220 32.97 -2.72 5.88
CA GLU A 220 34.30 -2.28 6.28
C GLU A 220 35.02 -3.52 6.84
N PRO A 221 36.23 -3.86 6.35
CA PRO A 221 36.95 -5.03 6.82
C PRO A 221 37.09 -4.93 8.35
N ALA A 222 36.62 -5.97 9.04
CA ALA A 222 36.78 -6.07 10.48
C ALA A 222 38.27 -5.90 10.81
N ALA A 223 38.60 -4.85 11.57
CA ALA A 223 39.96 -4.62 12.04
C ALA A 223 40.41 -5.86 12.82
N GLU A 224 41.36 -6.56 12.25
CA GLU A 224 42.00 -7.75 12.81
C GLU A 224 42.65 -7.33 14.13
N ALA A 225 42.12 -7.84 15.24
CA ALA A 225 42.65 -7.55 16.57
C ALA A 225 44.07 -8.12 16.65
N GLU A 226 45.06 -7.23 16.70
CA GLU A 226 46.47 -7.53 16.92
C GLU A 226 46.64 -8.21 18.29
N VAL A 227 46.79 -9.53 18.28
CA VAL A 227 47.10 -10.31 19.47
C VAL A 227 48.56 -10.08 19.84
N ALA A 228 48.79 -9.21 20.82
CA ALA A 228 50.09 -8.97 21.41
C ALA A 228 50.66 -10.27 22.02
N ALA A 229 51.80 -10.69 21.51
CA ALA A 229 52.61 -11.79 22.03
C ALA A 229 53.25 -11.41 23.37
N ALA A 230 53.14 -12.29 24.38
CA ALA A 230 53.93 -12.21 25.61
C ALA A 230 54.38 -13.60 26.08
N SER A 231 55.71 -13.80 25.95
CA SER A 231 56.65 -14.54 26.82
C SER A 231 56.50 -16.05 27.07
N GLU A 232 57.57 -16.74 26.66
CA GLU A 232 58.04 -18.09 27.02
C GLU A 232 58.12 -18.38 28.53
N ALA A 233 57.89 -19.64 28.89
CA ALA A 233 58.64 -20.31 29.98
C ALA A 233 58.80 -21.80 29.66
N VAL A 234 60.06 -22.21 29.55
CA VAL A 234 60.57 -23.58 29.33
C VAL A 234 60.61 -24.33 30.67
N VAL A 235 60.12 -25.58 30.71
CA VAL A 235 60.61 -26.59 31.66
C VAL A 235 60.65 -27.96 30.98
N GLU A 236 61.87 -28.48 30.87
CA GLU A 236 62.31 -29.79 30.42
C GLU A 236 62.34 -30.78 31.59
N VAL A 237 61.72 -31.98 31.48
CA VAL A 237 62.13 -33.18 32.24
C VAL A 237 61.76 -34.50 31.51
N ALA A 238 62.81 -35.22 31.12
CA ALA A 238 63.08 -36.67 31.15
C ALA A 238 62.13 -37.74 30.56
N ALA A 239 62.79 -38.69 29.88
CA ALA A 239 62.27 -39.87 29.19
C ALA A 239 61.92 -41.05 30.11
N ALA A 240 60.92 -41.86 29.70
CA ALA A 240 60.82 -43.28 30.01
C ALA A 240 60.06 -44.03 28.89
N GLN A 241 60.55 -45.25 28.60
CA GLN A 241 60.17 -46.20 27.53
C GLN A 241 58.83 -46.95 27.79
N PRO A 242 58.36 -47.86 26.90
CA PRO A 242 56.95 -48.08 26.61
C PRO A 242 56.35 -49.27 27.37
N GLU A 243 55.08 -49.16 27.75
CA GLU A 243 54.26 -50.33 28.08
C GLU A 243 52.94 -50.29 27.31
N THR A 244 52.74 -51.34 26.51
CA THR A 244 51.49 -51.75 25.90
C THR A 244 50.43 -52.01 26.96
N GLN A 245 49.36 -51.20 26.97
CA GLN A 245 48.09 -51.55 27.62
C GLN A 245 46.90 -51.14 26.76
N ALA A 246 45.86 -51.95 26.87
CA ALA A 246 44.73 -52.13 25.96
C ALA A 246 43.85 -50.88 25.77
N LEU A 247 43.29 -50.77 24.55
CA LEU A 247 42.26 -49.81 24.18
C LEU A 247 41.02 -49.96 25.07
N PRO A 248 40.57 -48.92 25.79
CA PRO A 248 39.17 -48.83 26.19
C PRO A 248 38.36 -48.25 25.02
N VAL A 249 37.26 -48.93 24.71
CA VAL A 249 36.21 -48.45 23.81
C VAL A 249 35.66 -47.14 24.38
N VAL A 250 35.75 -46.07 23.60
CA VAL A 250 35.14 -44.77 23.92
C VAL A 250 33.85 -44.65 23.14
N ASP A 251 32.74 -44.50 23.86
CA ASP A 251 31.41 -44.25 23.31
C ASP A 251 31.34 -42.97 22.45
N PRO A 252 30.40 -42.90 21.48
CA PRO A 252 30.26 -41.76 20.58
C PRO A 252 29.90 -40.47 21.33
N PRO A 253 30.32 -39.29 20.82
CA PRO A 253 30.04 -38.03 21.50
C PRO A 253 28.54 -37.73 21.52
N ALA A 254 28.06 -37.38 22.72
CA ALA A 254 26.70 -36.97 22.99
C ALA A 254 26.35 -35.66 22.26
N ALA A 255 25.10 -35.58 21.78
CA ALA A 255 24.56 -34.44 21.07
C ALA A 255 24.67 -33.14 21.89
N THR A 256 25.22 -32.10 21.25
CA THR A 256 25.27 -30.73 21.74
C THR A 256 23.85 -30.19 21.93
N ALA A 257 23.51 -29.75 23.14
CA ALA A 257 22.24 -29.11 23.44
C ALA A 257 22.17 -27.71 22.81
N THR A 258 21.12 -27.46 22.04
CA THR A 258 20.75 -26.13 21.51
C THR A 258 20.43 -25.17 22.66
N PRO A 259 20.91 -23.91 22.65
CA PRO A 259 20.57 -22.95 23.69
C PRO A 259 19.08 -22.59 23.61
N THR A 260 18.40 -22.71 24.76
CA THR A 260 17.03 -22.22 24.97
C THR A 260 17.06 -20.71 25.10
N GLU A 261 16.36 -20.00 24.21
CA GLU A 261 16.18 -18.55 24.33
C GLU A 261 15.35 -18.22 25.58
N THR A 262 15.88 -17.31 26.39
CA THR A 262 15.18 -16.79 27.57
C THR A 262 14.17 -15.74 27.12
N PRO A 263 12.87 -15.85 27.47
CA PRO A 263 11.89 -14.86 27.06
C PRO A 263 12.21 -13.50 27.71
N THR A 264 12.43 -12.50 26.86
CA THR A 264 12.58 -11.10 27.27
C THR A 264 11.23 -10.59 27.75
N ALA A 265 11.18 -10.01 28.95
CA ALA A 265 9.95 -9.49 29.54
C ALA A 265 9.40 -8.31 28.71
N THR A 266 8.15 -8.46 28.25
CA THR A 266 7.37 -7.40 27.60
C THR A 266 7.17 -6.22 28.57
N PRO A 267 7.48 -4.97 28.18
CA PRO A 267 7.21 -3.83 29.05
C PRO A 267 5.70 -3.61 29.20
N THR A 268 5.23 -3.58 30.44
CA THR A 268 3.85 -3.25 30.80
C THR A 268 3.60 -1.76 30.59
N ALA A 269 2.68 -1.41 29.69
CA ALA A 269 2.27 -0.02 29.46
C ALA A 269 1.66 0.59 30.73
N THR A 270 2.19 1.75 31.14
CA THR A 270 1.63 2.55 32.23
C THR A 270 0.46 3.37 31.69
N ALA A 271 -0.73 3.20 32.28
CA ALA A 271 -1.91 3.97 31.92
C ALA A 271 -1.67 5.47 32.21
N THR A 272 -1.72 6.28 31.16
CA THR A 272 -1.69 7.75 31.25
C THR A 272 -3.10 8.24 31.56
N ALA A 273 -3.25 9.06 32.60
CA ALA A 273 -4.55 9.60 32.99
C ALA A 273 -5.10 10.55 31.90
N THR A 274 -6.32 10.28 31.45
CA THR A 274 -7.06 11.13 30.51
C THR A 274 -7.38 12.49 31.15
N PRO A 275 -7.04 13.63 30.52
CA PRO A 275 -7.43 14.94 31.02
C PRO A 275 -8.95 15.14 30.86
N THR A 276 -9.63 15.47 31.96
CA THR A 276 -11.05 15.82 31.96
C THR A 276 -11.26 17.16 31.26
N ALA A 277 -12.03 17.17 30.17
CA ALA A 277 -12.38 18.39 29.46
C ALA A 277 -13.23 19.32 30.35
N LYS A 278 -12.85 20.61 30.38
CA LYS A 278 -13.59 21.68 31.05
C LYS A 278 -14.84 22.01 30.20
N PRO A 279 -16.03 22.13 30.79
CA PRO A 279 -17.24 22.46 30.02
C PRO A 279 -17.11 23.85 29.38
N SER A 280 -17.44 23.91 28.08
CA SER A 280 -17.49 25.14 27.28
C SER A 280 -18.67 26.01 27.73
N PRO A 281 -18.51 27.35 27.83
CA PRO A 281 -19.62 28.23 28.17
C PRO A 281 -20.68 28.23 27.06
N THR A 282 -21.95 28.12 27.46
CA THR A 282 -23.11 28.25 26.57
C THR A 282 -23.20 29.68 26.04
N PRO A 283 -23.34 29.91 24.72
CA PRO A 283 -23.55 31.25 24.18
C PRO A 283 -24.87 31.82 24.68
N THR A 284 -24.84 33.08 25.12
CA THR A 284 -26.03 33.83 25.53
C THR A 284 -26.59 34.56 24.31
N ASP A 285 -27.81 34.20 23.88
CA ASP A 285 -28.50 34.89 22.81
C ASP A 285 -28.79 36.34 23.19
N THR A 286 -28.24 37.28 22.42
CA THR A 286 -28.53 38.71 22.56
C THR A 286 -29.73 39.06 21.68
N PRO A 287 -30.84 39.58 22.24
CA PRO A 287 -32.02 39.91 21.44
C PRO A 287 -31.73 41.08 20.49
N THR A 288 -32.11 40.89 19.23
CA THR A 288 -32.03 41.93 18.18
C THR A 288 -33.13 42.98 18.40
N PRO A 289 -32.83 44.29 18.38
CA PRO A 289 -33.84 45.33 18.56
C PRO A 289 -34.79 45.42 17.36
N LEU A 290 -36.08 45.60 17.65
CA LEU A 290 -37.15 45.72 16.66
C LEU A 290 -37.07 47.09 15.94
N PRO A 291 -37.25 47.15 14.60
CA PRO A 291 -37.23 48.42 13.88
C PRO A 291 -38.40 49.31 14.29
N THR A 292 -38.10 50.60 14.49
CA THR A 292 -39.12 51.64 14.75
C THR A 292 -39.74 52.07 13.44
N ALA A 293 -41.07 51.94 13.33
CA ALA A 293 -41.83 52.45 12.19
C ALA A 293 -41.86 53.99 12.19
N THR A 294 -41.61 54.59 11.04
CA THR A 294 -41.78 56.03 10.76
C THR A 294 -42.98 56.24 9.85
#